data_AF-A0A9P3KU50-F1
#
_entry.id   AF-A0A9P3KU50-F1
#
_cell.length_a   1.000
_cell.length_b   1.000
_cell.length_c   1.000
_cell.angle_alpha   90.00
_cell.angle_beta   90.00
_cell.angle_gamma   90.00
#
_symmetry.space_group_name_H-M   'P 1'
#
loop_
_entity.id
_entity.type
_entity.pdbx_description
1 polymer ?
#
loop_
_entity_poly.entity_id
_entity_poly.type
_entity_poly.pdbx_seq_one_letter_code
_entity_poly.pdbx_strand_id
1 'polypeptide(L)'
;MMAISLGASLLTSSGCEDAGRTPLGRQVCPWDPRISGIRFYETTMLIPLTKLKDFILTIKQLASVRRLGFCGLANYGGIFFRFIKGSDTLLGAEEDSVMVDIQYYRSDDPSKPRTSQDVTDEYEQIIGKMFGGKPHWGKNKDVSFIDIPSKYPNLPRFLKVRERFDPRGLFLNDWAKRVLGLSQQPVQVYGDQCAMRGLCHCAADVHCNPALGSYCRPGIIFKEATVCKAEPSQ
;
A
#
# COMPACT_ATOMS: atom_id res chain seq x y z
N MET A 1 -11.68 -14.20 -7.29
CA MET A 1 -11.41 -12.75 -7.18
C MET A 1 -12.75 -12.05 -7.31
N MET A 2 -13.26 -11.43 -6.24
CA MET A 2 -14.54 -10.72 -6.28
C MET A 2 -14.21 -9.24 -6.52
N ALA A 3 -14.56 -8.73 -7.69
CA ALA A 3 -14.38 -7.32 -8.06
C ALA A 3 -15.77 -6.72 -8.27
N ILE A 4 -16.06 -5.58 -7.62
CA ILE A 4 -17.29 -4.82 -7.84
C ILE A 4 -16.92 -3.70 -8.82
N SER A 5 -17.39 -3.80 -10.07
CA SER A 5 -17.21 -2.76 -11.09
C SER A 5 -18.54 -2.04 -11.31
N LEU A 6 -18.52 -0.71 -11.24
CA LEU A 6 -19.64 0.16 -11.58
C LEU A 6 -19.18 1.10 -12.71
N GLY A 7 -19.14 0.57 -13.93
CA GLY A 7 -19.08 1.38 -15.15
C GLY A 7 -17.68 1.62 -15.74
N ALA A 8 -17.12 0.61 -16.41
CA ALA A 8 -16.32 0.73 -17.63
C ALA A 8 -16.08 -0.68 -18.20
N SER A 9 -16.25 -0.86 -19.51
CA SER A 9 -15.97 -2.12 -20.20
C SER A 9 -14.47 -2.39 -20.21
N LEU A 10 -13.98 -3.19 -19.28
CA LEU A 10 -12.60 -3.69 -19.27
C LEU A 10 -12.43 -4.67 -20.43
N LEU A 11 -11.47 -4.41 -21.32
CA LEU A 11 -11.05 -5.40 -22.33
C LEU A 11 -10.33 -6.56 -21.64
N THR A 12 -10.79 -7.79 -21.87
CA THR A 12 -10.13 -9.01 -21.41
C THR A 12 -8.90 -9.29 -22.28
N SER A 13 -7.95 -10.11 -21.79
CA SER A 13 -6.73 -10.45 -22.53
C SER A 13 -7.00 -11.02 -23.93
N SER A 14 -8.08 -11.79 -24.09
CA SER A 14 -8.55 -12.31 -25.38
C SER A 14 -8.95 -11.18 -26.36
N GLY A 15 -9.58 -10.11 -25.87
CA GLY A 15 -9.92 -8.95 -26.71
C GLY A 15 -8.69 -8.17 -27.18
N CYS A 16 -7.54 -8.27 -26.48
CA CYS A 16 -6.27 -7.78 -26.99
C CYS A 16 -5.70 -8.66 -28.10
N GLU A 17 -5.91 -9.98 -28.05
CA GLU A 17 -5.46 -10.94 -29.09
C GLU A 17 -6.34 -10.89 -30.35
N ASP A 18 -7.63 -10.60 -30.20
CA ASP A 18 -8.61 -10.57 -31.30
C ASP A 18 -8.75 -9.19 -31.97
N ALA A 19 -8.28 -8.11 -31.33
CA ALA A 19 -8.35 -6.77 -31.90
C ALA A 19 -7.31 -6.59 -33.01
N GLY A 20 -7.77 -6.47 -34.25
CA GLY A 20 -6.94 -6.13 -35.41
C GLY A 20 -6.03 -4.91 -35.16
N ARG A 21 -4.92 -4.86 -35.91
CA ARG A 21 -3.78 -3.93 -35.71
C ARG A 21 -4.23 -2.49 -35.42
N THR A 22 -3.85 -1.99 -34.24
CA THR A 22 -3.90 -0.57 -33.88
C THR A 22 -2.85 0.23 -34.69
N PRO A 23 -2.86 1.58 -34.67
CA PRO A 23 -2.01 2.44 -35.50
C PRO A 23 -0.49 2.22 -35.40
N LEU A 24 -0.01 1.43 -34.42
CA LEU A 24 1.40 1.04 -34.24
C LEU A 24 1.76 -0.33 -34.86
N GLY A 25 0.83 -0.97 -35.57
CA GLY A 25 1.08 -2.25 -36.26
C GLY A 25 1.29 -3.46 -35.34
N ARG A 26 1.17 -3.31 -34.01
CA ARG A 26 1.26 -4.37 -33.01
C ARG A 26 0.19 -4.18 -31.93
N GLN A 27 -0.46 -5.28 -31.53
CA GLN A 27 -1.13 -5.36 -30.24
C GLN A 27 -0.07 -5.16 -29.16
N VAL A 28 -0.20 -4.09 -28.39
CA VAL A 28 0.67 -3.78 -27.26
C VAL A 28 -0.15 -3.90 -25.99
N CYS A 29 0.35 -4.67 -25.03
CA CYS A 29 -0.32 -4.81 -23.75
C CYS A 29 -0.40 -3.45 -23.06
N PRO A 30 -1.46 -3.19 -22.27
CA PRO A 30 -1.56 -1.96 -21.48
C PRO A 30 -0.37 -1.75 -20.53
N TRP A 31 0.39 -2.78 -20.18
CA TRP A 31 1.59 -2.71 -19.34
C TRP A 31 2.91 -2.71 -20.13
N ASP A 32 2.87 -2.52 -21.45
CA ASP A 32 4.09 -2.43 -22.27
C ASP A 32 4.87 -1.16 -21.91
N PRO A 33 6.16 -1.26 -21.51
CA PRO A 33 6.95 -0.12 -21.04
C PRO A 33 7.28 0.90 -22.13
N ARG A 34 7.04 0.58 -23.41
CA ARG A 34 7.34 1.46 -24.55
C ARG A 34 6.21 2.45 -24.84
N ILE A 35 5.07 2.31 -24.18
CA ILE A 35 3.91 3.19 -24.32
C ILE A 35 3.53 3.78 -22.97
N SER A 36 2.81 4.90 -22.98
CA SER A 36 2.20 5.47 -21.77
C SER A 36 0.92 4.69 -21.39
N GLY A 37 1.11 3.42 -21.06
CA GLY A 37 0.05 2.50 -20.68
C GLY A 37 -0.38 2.63 -19.21
N ILE A 38 -0.98 1.57 -18.68
CA ILE A 38 -1.46 1.49 -17.30
C ILE A 38 -0.27 1.33 -16.35
N ARG A 39 -0.13 2.30 -15.44
CA ARG A 39 0.77 2.23 -14.29
C ARG A 39 0.00 2.61 -13.04
N PHE A 40 -0.14 1.65 -12.13
CA PHE A 40 -0.72 1.86 -10.81
C PHE A 40 0.23 1.33 -9.75
N TYR A 41 -0.07 1.70 -8.52
CA TYR A 41 0.60 1.22 -7.33
C TYR A 41 -0.42 0.46 -6.51
N GLU A 42 0.09 -0.44 -5.68
CA GLU A 42 -0.72 -1.18 -4.75
C GLU A 42 -0.29 -0.88 -3.32
N THR A 43 -1.24 -1.04 -2.41
CA THR A 43 -1.00 -1.27 -1.00
C THR A 43 -1.73 -2.56 -0.67
N THR A 44 -1.02 -3.51 -0.08
CA THR A 44 -1.57 -4.83 0.21
C THR A 44 -1.21 -5.26 1.61
N MET A 45 -2.22 -5.60 2.40
CA MET A 45 -2.06 -5.97 3.81
C MET A 45 -2.84 -7.24 4.12
N LEU A 46 -2.25 -8.07 4.96
CA LEU A 46 -2.83 -9.31 5.46
C LEU A 46 -3.41 -9.07 6.86
N ILE A 47 -4.68 -9.42 7.06
CA ILE A 47 -5.31 -9.44 8.39
C ILE A 47 -5.97 -10.81 8.62
N PRO A 48 -6.11 -11.26 9.89
CA PRO A 48 -6.89 -12.46 10.21
C PRO A 48 -8.31 -12.37 9.67
N LEU A 49 -8.85 -13.48 9.16
CA LEU A 49 -10.19 -13.51 8.57
C LEU A 49 -11.28 -13.09 9.57
N THR A 50 -11.05 -13.38 10.86
CA THR A 50 -11.91 -12.97 11.98
C THR A 50 -12.09 -11.46 12.09
N LYS A 51 -11.14 -10.65 11.61
CA LYS A 51 -11.19 -9.19 11.65
C LYS A 51 -11.85 -8.55 10.42
N LEU A 52 -12.17 -9.33 9.38
CA LEU A 52 -12.62 -8.80 8.09
C LEU A 52 -13.93 -7.99 8.20
N LYS A 53 -14.91 -8.46 8.98
CA LYS A 53 -16.18 -7.76 9.16
C LYS A 53 -15.97 -6.36 9.72
N ASP A 54 -15.23 -6.27 10.82
CA ASP A 54 -14.99 -5.00 11.51
C ASP A 54 -14.18 -4.05 10.64
N PHE A 55 -13.17 -4.58 9.93
CA PHE A 55 -12.42 -3.83 8.93
C PHE A 55 -13.34 -3.22 7.85
N ILE A 56 -14.24 -4.00 7.26
CA ILE A 56 -15.19 -3.51 6.25
C ILE A 56 -16.08 -2.40 6.83
N LEU A 57 -16.57 -2.57 8.06
CA LEU A 57 -17.41 -1.57 8.72
C LEU A 57 -16.65 -0.26 8.98
N THR A 58 -15.40 -0.33 9.44
CA THR A 58 -14.54 0.85 9.62
C THR A 58 -14.27 1.58 8.30
N ILE A 59 -13.97 0.85 7.22
CA ILE A 59 -13.76 1.49 5.91
C ILE A 59 -15.06 2.10 5.36
N LYS A 60 -16.22 1.47 5.59
CA LYS A 60 -17.52 2.06 5.26
C LYS A 60 -17.79 3.35 6.04
N GLN A 61 -17.39 3.41 7.31
CA GLN A 61 -17.49 4.64 8.11
C GLN A 61 -16.57 5.74 7.56
N LEU A 62 -15.33 5.41 7.18
CA LEU A 62 -14.44 6.39 6.55
C LEU A 62 -15.03 6.92 5.23
N ALA A 63 -15.61 6.02 4.42
CA ALA A 63 -16.27 6.37 3.16
C ALA A 63 -17.54 7.19 3.34
N SER A 64 -18.29 7.03 4.45
CA SER A 64 -19.50 7.83 4.70
C SER A 64 -19.17 9.29 5.01
N VAL A 65 -18.02 9.55 5.65
CA VAL A 65 -17.55 10.91 5.96
C VAL A 65 -16.79 11.53 4.79
N ARG A 66 -16.03 10.74 4.02
CA ARG A 66 -15.19 11.22 2.91
C ARG A 66 -15.46 10.51 1.60
N ARG A 67 -16.73 10.52 1.16
CA ARG A 67 -17.19 9.86 -0.06
C ARG A 67 -16.35 10.18 -1.29
N LEU A 68 -16.08 11.47 -1.56
CA LEU A 68 -15.27 11.90 -2.70
C LEU A 68 -13.80 11.48 -2.57
N GLY A 69 -13.31 11.28 -1.35
CA GLY A 69 -11.97 10.77 -1.10
C GLY A 69 -11.76 9.36 -1.65
N PHE A 70 -12.82 8.56 -1.75
CA PHE A 70 -12.77 7.22 -2.33
C PHE A 70 -12.96 7.19 -3.85
N CYS A 71 -13.20 8.32 -4.54
CA CYS A 71 -13.45 8.29 -6.00
C CYS A 71 -12.33 7.61 -6.79
N GLY A 72 -11.07 7.81 -6.40
CA GLY A 72 -9.93 7.11 -7.01
C GLY A 72 -10.04 5.59 -6.87
N LEU A 73 -10.29 5.11 -5.64
CA LEU A 73 -10.46 3.69 -5.35
C LEU A 73 -11.72 3.13 -6.02
N ALA A 74 -12.86 3.81 -5.91
CA ALA A 74 -14.14 3.33 -6.41
C ALA A 74 -14.19 3.24 -7.94
N ASN A 75 -13.52 4.14 -8.66
CA ASN A 75 -13.63 4.22 -10.12
C ASN A 75 -12.52 3.48 -10.89
N TYR A 76 -11.33 3.27 -10.28
CA TYR A 76 -10.14 2.87 -11.05
C TYR A 76 -9.39 1.65 -10.52
N GLY A 77 -9.87 0.97 -9.48
CA GLY A 77 -9.17 -0.23 -8.98
C GLY A 77 -9.91 -1.02 -7.90
N GLY A 78 -10.71 -0.39 -7.06
CA GLY A 78 -11.48 -1.04 -6.00
C GLY A 78 -10.63 -1.50 -4.82
N ILE A 79 -11.28 -2.23 -3.92
CA ILE A 79 -10.66 -2.95 -2.80
C ILE A 79 -10.80 -4.44 -3.10
N PHE A 80 -9.69 -5.16 -3.24
CA PHE A 80 -9.73 -6.59 -3.50
C PHE A 80 -9.51 -7.39 -2.22
N PHE A 81 -10.30 -8.45 -2.07
CA PHE A 81 -10.14 -9.43 -1.00
C PHE A 81 -9.69 -10.76 -1.60
N ARG A 82 -8.61 -11.32 -1.05
CA ARG A 82 -8.09 -12.64 -1.42
C ARG A 82 -7.85 -13.45 -0.16
N PHE A 83 -8.46 -14.62 -0.09
CA PHE A 83 -8.40 -15.48 1.08
C PHE A 83 -7.16 -16.36 1.03
N ILE A 84 -6.48 -16.48 2.16
CA ILE A 84 -5.24 -17.22 2.32
C ILE A 84 -5.41 -18.17 3.49
N LYS A 85 -5.10 -19.46 3.28
CA LYS A 85 -5.09 -20.44 4.36
C LYS A 85 -3.89 -20.24 5.27
N GLY A 86 -4.09 -20.47 6.56
CA GLY A 86 -3.00 -20.52 7.53
C GLY A 86 -1.95 -21.55 7.15
N SER A 87 -0.69 -21.26 7.48
CA SER A 87 0.46 -22.10 7.15
C SER A 87 1.58 -21.91 8.17
N ASP A 88 2.49 -22.89 8.26
CA ASP A 88 3.68 -22.82 9.12
C ASP A 88 4.85 -22.04 8.50
N THR A 89 4.57 -21.18 7.51
CA THR A 89 5.60 -20.37 6.87
C THR A 89 6.09 -19.26 7.80
N LEU A 90 7.41 -19.07 7.89
CA LEU A 90 8.03 -18.20 8.91
C LEU A 90 7.66 -16.71 8.77
N LEU A 91 7.38 -16.24 7.55
CA LEU A 91 7.03 -14.85 7.25
C LEU A 91 5.67 -14.74 6.53
N GLY A 92 4.81 -15.74 6.66
CA GLY A 92 3.50 -15.77 6.00
C GLY A 92 2.31 -15.62 6.95
N ALA A 93 1.17 -16.15 6.51
CA ALA A 93 -0.08 -16.19 7.28
C ALA A 93 -0.06 -17.39 8.22
N GLU A 94 -0.10 -17.13 9.54
CA GLU A 94 -0.10 -18.17 10.59
C GLU A 94 -1.50 -18.75 10.81
N GLU A 95 -2.54 -18.02 10.41
CA GLU A 95 -3.95 -18.43 10.50
C GLU A 95 -4.70 -18.06 9.22
N ASP A 96 -5.92 -18.59 9.07
CA ASP A 96 -6.80 -18.23 7.96
C ASP A 96 -7.00 -16.71 7.92
N SER A 97 -6.56 -16.12 6.82
CA SER A 97 -6.39 -14.68 6.68
C SER A 97 -7.00 -14.18 5.38
N VAL A 98 -7.19 -12.88 5.31
CA VAL A 98 -7.59 -12.19 4.09
C VAL A 98 -6.53 -11.15 3.77
N MET A 99 -6.06 -11.20 2.53
CA MET A 99 -5.23 -10.18 1.93
C MET A 99 -6.14 -9.14 1.29
N VAL A 100 -5.96 -7.89 1.72
CA VAL A 100 -6.73 -6.74 1.28
C VAL A 100 -5.82 -5.85 0.45
N ASP A 101 -6.21 -5.60 -0.79
CA ASP A 101 -5.48 -4.76 -1.72
C ASP A 101 -6.27 -3.50 -2.05
N ILE A 102 -5.56 -2.38 -2.17
CA ILE A 102 -6.04 -1.19 -2.86
C ILE A 102 -5.08 -0.84 -4.00
N GLN A 103 -5.64 -0.44 -5.13
CA GLN A 103 -4.90 0.13 -6.25
C GLN A 103 -5.05 1.64 -6.24
N TYR A 104 -3.94 2.36 -6.39
CA TYR A 104 -3.94 3.82 -6.44
C TYR A 104 -2.96 4.34 -7.48
N TYR A 105 -3.18 5.58 -7.89
CA TYR A 105 -2.32 6.30 -8.81
C TYR A 105 -1.58 7.40 -8.05
N ARG A 106 -0.33 7.66 -8.43
CA ARG A 106 0.46 8.78 -7.93
C ARG A 106 1.30 9.36 -9.05
N SER A 107 1.70 10.61 -8.88
CA SER A 107 2.65 11.26 -9.79
C SER A 107 4.01 10.57 -9.76
N ASP A 108 4.74 10.65 -10.88
CA ASP A 108 6.17 10.35 -10.91
C ASP A 108 6.99 11.38 -10.13
N ASP A 109 6.45 12.59 -9.96
CA ASP A 109 7.01 13.60 -9.07
C ASP A 109 6.71 13.23 -7.60
N PRO A 110 7.73 12.84 -6.81
CA PRO A 110 7.55 12.39 -5.43
C PRO A 110 7.10 13.51 -4.48
N SER A 111 7.13 14.78 -4.91
CA SER A 111 6.68 15.92 -4.12
C SER A 111 5.17 16.16 -4.21
N LYS A 112 4.50 15.57 -5.21
CA LYS A 112 3.07 15.77 -5.44
C LYS A 112 2.22 14.76 -4.69
N PRO A 113 1.10 15.19 -4.09
CA PRO A 113 0.20 14.27 -3.41
C PRO A 113 -0.38 13.24 -4.37
N ARG A 114 -0.62 12.04 -3.83
CA ARG A 114 -1.53 11.10 -4.48
C ARG A 114 -2.98 11.61 -4.35
N THR A 115 -3.84 11.19 -5.27
CA THR A 115 -5.27 11.52 -5.19
C THR A 115 -5.82 11.08 -3.84
N SER A 116 -6.49 12.00 -3.12
CA SER A 116 -7.06 11.74 -1.79
C SER A 116 -6.05 11.11 -0.83
N GLN A 117 -4.86 11.70 -0.77
CA GLN A 117 -3.76 11.17 0.06
C GLN A 117 -4.16 10.99 1.51
N ASP A 118 -4.94 11.91 2.07
CA ASP A 118 -5.42 11.83 3.44
C ASP A 118 -6.25 10.57 3.71
N VAL A 119 -7.19 10.25 2.83
CA VAL A 119 -7.99 9.01 2.92
C VAL A 119 -7.14 7.77 2.75
N THR A 120 -6.17 7.81 1.83
CA THR A 120 -5.35 6.63 1.54
C THR A 120 -4.29 6.38 2.64
N ASP A 121 -3.72 7.44 3.21
CA ASP A 121 -2.82 7.39 4.37
C ASP A 121 -3.56 6.88 5.61
N GLU A 122 -4.81 7.30 5.81
CA GLU A 122 -5.64 6.81 6.92
C GLU A 122 -6.05 5.36 6.72
N TYR A 123 -6.46 4.97 5.50
CA TYR A 123 -6.77 3.59 5.16
C TYR A 123 -5.59 2.66 5.50
N GLU A 124 -4.38 3.03 5.05
CA GLU A 124 -3.14 2.30 5.30
C GLU A 124 -2.85 2.14 6.81
N GLN A 125 -3.10 3.19 7.59
CA GLN A 125 -2.90 3.18 9.04
C GLN A 125 -4.01 2.45 9.79
N ILE A 126 -5.27 2.48 9.33
CA ILE A 126 -6.35 1.67 9.91
C ILE A 126 -5.99 0.20 9.77
N ILE A 127 -5.72 -0.30 8.56
CA ILE A 127 -5.42 -1.72 8.39
C ILE A 127 -4.12 -2.10 9.10
N GLY A 128 -3.08 -1.26 9.05
CA GLY A 128 -1.78 -1.54 9.65
C GLY A 128 -1.76 -1.46 11.17
N LYS A 129 -2.30 -0.39 11.77
CA LYS A 129 -2.23 -0.11 13.21
C LYS A 129 -3.45 -0.66 13.96
N MET A 130 -4.67 -0.37 13.49
CA MET A 130 -5.89 -0.78 14.19
C MET A 130 -6.14 -2.30 14.07
N PHE A 131 -5.89 -2.88 12.89
CA PHE A 131 -6.13 -4.30 12.65
C PHE A 131 -4.88 -5.18 12.75
N GLY A 132 -3.69 -4.59 12.93
CA GLY A 132 -2.42 -5.31 13.01
C GLY A 132 -2.00 -5.91 11.67
N GLY A 133 -2.33 -5.24 10.55
CA GLY A 133 -2.06 -5.71 9.21
C GLY A 133 -0.57 -5.96 8.95
N LYS A 134 -0.27 -7.14 8.41
CA LYS A 134 1.08 -7.51 7.95
C LYS A 134 1.22 -7.11 6.48
N PRO A 135 2.21 -6.28 6.09
CA PRO A 135 2.32 -5.81 4.72
C PRO A 135 2.79 -6.92 3.78
N HIS A 136 2.24 -6.96 2.58
CA HIS A 136 2.79 -7.74 1.49
C HIS A 136 4.19 -7.21 1.12
N TRP A 137 5.18 -8.11 1.08
CA TRP A 137 6.59 -7.76 0.88
C TRP A 137 6.91 -7.00 -0.41
N GLY A 138 6.14 -7.24 -1.49
CA GLY A 138 6.41 -6.66 -2.82
C GLY A 138 5.43 -5.58 -3.29
N LYS A 139 4.51 -5.10 -2.45
CA LYS A 139 3.40 -4.21 -2.88
C LYS A 139 3.17 -3.03 -1.93
N ASN A 140 4.18 -2.59 -1.18
CA ASN A 140 4.00 -1.51 -0.21
C ASN A 140 5.19 -0.55 -0.21
N LYS A 141 4.99 0.63 0.38
CA LYS A 141 6.03 1.63 0.62
C LYS A 141 6.72 1.35 1.96
N ASP A 142 7.88 1.95 2.18
CA ASP A 142 8.71 1.72 3.39
C ASP A 142 7.93 1.94 4.69
N VAL A 143 7.05 2.95 4.73
CA VAL A 143 6.21 3.24 5.90
C VAL A 143 5.32 2.06 6.35
N SER A 144 5.00 1.12 5.46
CA SER A 144 4.21 -0.06 5.83
C SER A 144 5.00 -1.11 6.60
N PHE A 145 6.34 -1.09 6.49
CA PHE A 145 7.27 -2.05 7.08
C PHE A 145 7.87 -1.59 8.42
N ILE A 146 7.28 -0.56 9.02
CA ILE A 146 7.62 -0.14 10.37
C ILE A 146 7.29 -1.27 11.33
N ASP A 147 8.23 -1.57 12.23
CA ASP A 147 8.06 -2.52 13.33
C ASP A 147 7.67 -3.93 12.87
N ILE A 148 8.24 -4.38 11.75
CA ILE A 148 8.06 -5.75 11.24
C ILE A 148 8.43 -6.83 12.26
N PRO A 149 9.49 -6.70 13.09
CA PRO A 149 9.79 -7.69 14.12
C PRO A 149 8.65 -7.96 15.09
N SER A 150 7.81 -6.97 15.43
CA SER A 150 6.65 -7.20 16.30
C SER A 150 5.49 -7.93 15.60
N LYS A 151 5.42 -7.84 14.27
CA LYS A 151 4.35 -8.45 13.45
C LYS A 151 4.59 -9.91 13.09
N TYR A 152 5.83 -10.40 13.20
CA TYR A 152 6.23 -11.74 12.79
C TYR A 152 6.95 -12.48 13.92
N PRO A 153 6.22 -13.21 14.78
CA PRO A 153 6.80 -13.98 15.89
C PRO A 153 7.87 -14.99 15.45
N ASN A 154 7.75 -15.51 14.23
CA ASN A 154 8.68 -16.47 13.65
C ASN A 154 9.92 -15.83 12.98
N LEU A 155 10.04 -14.49 12.99
CA LEU A 155 11.19 -13.78 12.42
C LEU A 155 12.55 -14.25 12.99
N PRO A 156 12.73 -14.47 14.30
CA PRO A 156 14.01 -14.97 14.82
C PRO A 156 14.42 -16.32 14.22
N ARG A 157 13.46 -17.21 13.95
CA ARG A 157 13.72 -18.49 13.29
C ARG A 157 14.09 -18.29 11.82
N PHE A 158 13.42 -17.38 11.12
CA PHE A 158 13.77 -17.01 9.75
C PHE A 158 15.21 -16.48 9.66
N LEU A 159 15.60 -15.60 10.60
CA LEU A 159 16.95 -15.02 10.64
C LEU A 159 18.03 -16.08 10.86
N LYS A 160 17.80 -17.06 11.74
CA LYS A 160 18.72 -18.21 11.94
C LYS A 160 18.87 -19.06 10.68
N VAL A 161 17.77 -19.35 9.99
CA VAL A 161 17.80 -20.11 8.73
C VAL A 161 18.58 -19.32 7.68
N ARG A 162 18.30 -18.03 7.53
CA ARG A 162 19.01 -17.17 6.60
C ARG A 162 20.50 -17.11 6.90
N GLU A 163 20.91 -16.90 8.15
CA GLU A 163 22.34 -16.87 8.54
C GLU A 163 23.06 -18.18 8.21
N ARG A 164 22.39 -19.33 8.37
CA ARG A 164 22.94 -20.63 7.97
C ARG A 164 23.20 -20.75 6.47
N PHE A 165 22.31 -20.23 5.62
CA PHE A 165 22.39 -20.37 4.16
C PHE A 165 23.06 -19.18 3.46
N ASP A 166 23.12 -18.02 4.10
CA ASP A 166 23.78 -16.80 3.62
C ASP A 166 24.59 -16.14 4.75
N PRO A 167 25.66 -16.79 5.24
CA PRO A 167 26.46 -16.28 6.37
C PRO A 167 27.21 -14.98 6.04
N ARG A 168 27.39 -14.67 4.74
CA ARG A 168 28.04 -13.45 4.27
C ARG A 168 27.05 -12.33 3.92
N GLY A 169 25.74 -12.60 3.97
CA GLY A 169 24.71 -11.61 3.65
C GLY A 169 24.70 -11.15 2.19
N LEU A 170 25.08 -12.00 1.24
CA LEU A 170 25.13 -11.68 -0.19
C LEU A 170 23.76 -11.29 -0.74
N PHE A 171 22.67 -11.83 -0.18
CA PHE A 171 21.31 -11.54 -0.61
C PHE A 171 20.62 -10.51 0.30
N LEU A 172 21.36 -9.86 1.19
CA LEU A 172 20.84 -8.93 2.18
C LEU A 172 21.16 -7.48 1.82
N ASN A 173 20.24 -6.82 1.12
CA ASN A 173 20.35 -5.39 0.82
C ASN A 173 20.02 -4.50 2.06
N ASP A 174 20.35 -3.22 1.99
CA ASP A 174 20.18 -2.31 3.13
C ASP A 174 18.72 -2.12 3.54
N TRP A 175 17.79 -2.16 2.59
CA TRP A 175 16.36 -2.13 2.89
C TRP A 175 15.94 -3.33 3.74
N ALA A 176 16.33 -4.54 3.34
CA ALA A 176 16.05 -5.77 4.07
C ALA A 176 16.72 -5.78 5.45
N LYS A 177 17.94 -5.21 5.60
CA LYS A 177 18.56 -5.05 6.92
C LYS A 177 17.70 -4.20 7.85
N ARG A 178 17.19 -3.05 7.37
CA ARG A 178 16.32 -2.17 8.17
C ARG A 178 15.02 -2.85 8.54
N VAL A 179 14.34 -3.43 7.54
CA VAL A 179 13.03 -4.07 7.70
C VAL A 179 13.09 -5.30 8.62
N LEU A 180 14.15 -6.11 8.52
CA LEU A 180 14.32 -7.31 9.35
C LEU A 180 14.92 -7.02 10.74
N GLY A 181 15.14 -5.74 11.10
CA GLY A 181 15.68 -5.36 12.42
C GLY A 181 17.17 -5.68 12.61
N LEU A 182 17.93 -5.71 11.52
CA LEU A 182 19.37 -6.01 11.51
C LEU A 182 20.25 -4.79 11.27
N SER A 183 19.63 -3.62 11.13
CA SER A 183 20.31 -2.34 11.01
C SER A 183 19.92 -1.44 12.17
N GLN A 184 20.83 -0.58 12.59
CA GLN A 184 20.53 0.53 13.51
C GLN A 184 19.75 1.64 12.81
N GLN A 185 19.75 1.65 11.47
CA GLN A 185 18.99 2.64 10.69
C GLN A 185 17.50 2.27 10.69
N PRO A 186 16.61 3.23 10.99
CA PRO A 186 15.17 2.98 11.01
C PRO A 186 14.61 2.75 9.61
N VAL A 187 13.52 1.97 9.51
CA VAL A 187 12.77 1.84 8.25
C VAL A 187 12.19 3.18 7.82
N GLN A 188 11.72 3.98 8.78
CA GLN A 188 11.22 5.33 8.52
C GLN A 188 12.37 6.28 8.25
N VAL A 189 12.23 7.09 7.21
CA VAL A 189 13.17 8.17 6.90
C VAL A 189 12.41 9.49 6.98
N TYR A 190 12.73 10.30 7.97
CA TYR A 190 12.18 11.64 8.14
C TYR A 190 12.96 12.67 7.32
N GLY A 191 12.24 13.67 6.84
CA GLY A 191 12.77 14.73 6.00
C GLY A 191 11.64 15.41 5.24
N ASP A 192 11.97 16.46 4.50
CA ASP A 192 11.00 17.18 3.69
C ASP A 192 10.25 16.22 2.78
N GLN A 193 8.92 16.32 2.82
CA GLN A 193 8.00 15.58 1.97
C GLN A 193 8.08 14.04 2.16
N CYS A 194 8.63 13.55 3.27
CA CYS A 194 8.80 12.11 3.49
C CYS A 194 7.48 11.32 3.44
N ALA A 195 6.37 11.92 3.88
CA ALA A 195 5.07 11.24 3.88
C ALA A 195 4.47 11.18 2.45
N MET A 196 4.74 12.19 1.62
CA MET A 196 4.42 12.18 0.18
C MET A 196 5.07 11.00 -0.55
N ARG A 197 6.28 10.64 -0.12
CA ARG A 197 7.07 9.53 -0.65
C ARG A 197 6.73 8.18 -0.04
N GLY A 198 5.91 8.15 1.02
CA GLY A 198 5.63 6.94 1.80
C GLY A 198 6.83 6.43 2.59
N LEU A 199 7.72 7.32 3.01
CA LEU A 199 8.90 7.00 3.84
C LEU A 199 8.63 7.19 5.33
N CYS A 200 7.60 7.95 5.70
CA CYS A 200 7.27 8.26 7.08
C CYS A 200 5.74 8.42 7.25
N HIS A 201 5.25 8.25 8.49
CA HIS A 201 3.98 8.85 8.87
C HIS A 201 4.26 10.33 9.19
N CYS A 202 3.44 11.25 8.68
CA CYS A 202 3.73 12.67 8.87
C CYS A 202 3.70 13.03 10.36
N ALA A 203 4.54 14.00 10.74
CA ALA A 203 4.66 14.48 12.12
C ALA A 203 4.84 16.00 12.18
N ALA A 204 5.30 16.60 11.07
CA ALA A 204 5.33 18.02 10.84
C ALA A 204 4.81 18.32 9.43
N ASP A 205 4.33 19.54 9.20
CA ASP A 205 3.76 19.96 7.93
C ASP A 205 4.74 19.85 6.76
N VAL A 206 6.04 20.06 7.01
CA VAL A 206 7.11 19.88 6.01
C VAL A 206 7.13 18.47 5.40
N HIS A 207 6.60 17.45 6.09
CA HIS A 207 6.50 16.08 5.55
C HIS A 207 5.41 15.93 4.48
N CYS A 208 4.50 16.90 4.36
CA CYS A 208 3.31 16.85 3.49
C CYS A 208 3.32 17.84 2.32
N ASN A 209 4.44 18.56 2.12
CA ASN A 209 4.60 19.60 1.11
C ASN A 209 3.64 20.81 1.26
N PRO A 210 3.94 21.73 2.21
CA PRO A 210 3.13 22.94 2.44
C PRO A 210 3.06 23.87 1.23
N ALA A 211 4.07 23.86 0.34
CA ALA A 211 4.09 24.66 -0.88
C ALA A 211 2.97 24.27 -1.87
N LEU A 212 2.38 23.08 -1.72
CA LEU A 212 1.21 22.63 -2.47
C LEU A 212 -0.09 22.70 -1.62
N GLY A 213 -0.09 23.41 -0.50
CA GLY A 213 -1.25 23.53 0.39
C GLY A 213 -1.58 22.23 1.12
N SER A 214 -0.61 21.33 1.31
CA SER A 214 -0.81 20.04 1.97
C SER A 214 -0.03 19.96 3.27
N TYR A 215 -0.72 19.58 4.34
CA TYR A 215 -0.26 19.69 5.72
C TYR A 215 -0.50 18.41 6.51
N CYS A 216 0.25 18.20 7.59
CA CYS A 216 0.09 17.03 8.43
C CYS A 216 -1.06 17.25 9.40
N ARG A 217 -2.06 16.36 9.37
CA ARG A 217 -3.25 16.45 10.22
C ARG A 217 -3.60 15.09 10.82
N PRO A 218 -4.36 15.05 11.93
CA PRO A 218 -4.95 13.80 12.41
C PRO A 218 -5.89 13.18 11.38
N GLY A 219 -6.07 11.86 11.46
CA GLY A 219 -7.03 11.13 10.63
C GLY A 219 -8.47 11.62 10.78
N ILE A 220 -9.29 11.31 9.79
CA ILE A 220 -10.70 11.68 9.65
C ILE A 220 -11.53 10.98 10.73
N ILE A 221 -11.44 9.65 10.83
CA ILE A 221 -12.15 8.84 11.84
C ILE A 221 -11.19 8.17 12.84
N PHE A 222 -9.96 7.85 12.42
CA PHE A 222 -8.93 7.22 13.24
C PHE A 222 -7.90 8.28 13.67
N LYS A 223 -8.05 8.83 14.88
CA LYS A 223 -7.32 10.03 15.32
C LYS A 223 -5.84 9.77 15.64
N GLU A 224 -5.48 8.51 15.85
CA GLU A 224 -4.11 8.04 16.02
C GLU A 224 -3.35 7.91 14.68
N ALA A 225 -4.06 8.03 13.55
CA ALA A 225 -3.43 8.22 12.25
C ALA A 225 -3.04 9.68 12.03
N THR A 226 -1.93 9.87 11.32
CA THR A 226 -1.45 11.17 10.85
C THR A 226 -1.38 11.13 9.33
N VAL A 227 -2.00 12.10 8.66
CA VAL A 227 -2.24 12.06 7.22
C VAL A 227 -1.87 13.38 6.56
N CYS A 228 -1.43 13.33 5.31
CA CYS A 228 -1.23 14.54 4.52
C CYS A 228 -2.53 14.98 3.87
N LYS A 229 -3.06 16.11 4.35
CA LYS A 229 -4.34 16.66 3.92
C LYS A 229 -4.11 17.95 3.13
N ALA A 230 -4.66 17.99 1.92
CA ALA A 230 -4.78 19.21 1.16
C ALA A 230 -5.83 20.14 1.82
N GLU A 231 -5.43 21.37 2.09
CA GLU A 231 -6.28 22.43 2.59
C GLU A 231 -6.30 23.55 1.54
N PRO A 232 -7.47 24.17 1.26
CA PRO A 232 -7.53 25.30 0.34
C PRO A 232 -6.56 26.40 0.80
N SER A 233 -5.86 27.03 -0.15
CA SER A 233 -5.16 28.28 0.13
C SER A 233 -6.18 29.30 0.66
N GLN A 234 -5.87 29.92 1.81
CA GLN A 234 -6.63 31.05 2.35
C GLN A 234 -6.66 32.20 1.34
#